data_AF-A0A3P6PSX8-F1
#
_entry.id   AF-A0A3P6PSX8-F1
#
_cell.length_a   1.000
_cell.length_b   1.000
_cell.length_c   1.000
_cell.angle_alpha   90.00
_cell.angle_beta   90.00
_cell.angle_gamma   90.00
#
_symmetry.space_group_name_H-M   'P 1'
#
loop_
_entity.id
_entity.type
_entity.pdbx_description
1 polymer ?
#
loop_
_entity_poly.entity_id
_entity_poly.type
_entity_poly.pdbx_seq_one_letter_code
_entity_poly.pdbx_strand_id
1 'polypeptide(L)'
;MSVRWSAPEVLTSSENYSTKSDIWAYGIVLWEVYSLGHVPFFDIPNTKLSEALEKAFREGRCPLQFPDYTPKAVQRIGLAEEADAFFFFSSISVCELLINFSQQPLKR
;
A
#
# COMPACT_ATOMS: atom_id res chain seq x y z
N MET A 1 15.78 7.35 -4.73
CA MET A 1 14.61 6.48 -4.91
C MET A 1 13.79 6.51 -3.63
N SER A 2 12.46 6.53 -3.72
CA SER A 2 11.57 6.56 -2.57
C SER A 2 11.36 5.15 -1.99
N VAL A 3 12.29 4.69 -1.16
CA VAL A 3 12.42 3.26 -0.75
C VAL A 3 11.12 2.67 -0.18
N ARG A 4 10.38 3.39 0.66
CA ARG A 4 9.18 2.84 1.33
C ARG A 4 7.94 2.75 0.46
N TRP A 5 7.96 3.41 -0.68
CA TRP A 5 6.88 3.40 -1.67
C TRP A 5 7.24 2.52 -2.87
N SER A 6 8.49 2.06 -2.96
CA SER A 6 8.94 1.16 -4.00
C SER A 6 8.47 -0.26 -3.73
N ALA A 7 8.02 -0.93 -4.80
CA ALA A 7 7.64 -2.32 -4.75
C ALA A 7 8.87 -3.23 -4.51
N PRO A 8 8.71 -4.42 -3.92
CA PRO A 8 9.83 -5.33 -3.63
C PRO A 8 10.72 -5.60 -4.85
N GLU A 9 10.13 -5.79 -6.03
CA GLU A 9 10.85 -6.04 -7.27
C GLU A 9 11.73 -4.85 -7.71
N VAL A 10 11.30 -3.63 -7.40
CA VAL A 10 12.05 -2.38 -7.66
C VAL A 10 13.16 -2.18 -6.64
N LEU A 11 12.98 -2.66 -5.41
CA LEU A 11 14.00 -2.63 -4.35
C LEU A 11 15.14 -3.61 -4.63
N THR A 12 14.84 -4.77 -5.22
CA THR A 12 15.83 -5.80 -5.55
C THR A 12 16.58 -5.49 -6.85
N SER A 13 15.89 -4.93 -7.85
CA SER A 13 16.47 -4.59 -9.14
C SER A 13 15.95 -3.24 -9.63
N SER A 14 16.86 -2.27 -9.78
CA SER A 14 16.53 -0.89 -10.13
C SER A 14 15.92 -0.67 -11.52
N GLU A 15 15.81 -1.72 -12.35
CA GLU A 15 15.26 -1.67 -13.71
C GLU A 15 13.84 -2.28 -13.82
N ASN A 16 13.26 -2.78 -12.73
CA ASN A 16 12.00 -3.53 -12.73
C ASN A 16 10.77 -2.65 -12.47
N TYR A 17 10.68 -1.49 -13.11
CA TYR A 17 9.46 -0.68 -13.08
C TYR A 17 8.39 -1.29 -13.97
N SER A 18 7.20 -1.43 -13.42
CA SER A 18 6.04 -1.95 -14.13
C SER A 18 4.75 -1.33 -13.62
N THR A 19 3.66 -1.52 -14.35
CA THR A 19 2.32 -1.15 -13.86
C THR A 19 2.00 -1.79 -12.51
N LYS A 20 2.54 -2.97 -12.19
CA LYS A 20 2.37 -3.59 -10.87
C LYS A 20 3.09 -2.80 -9.78
N SER A 21 4.30 -2.32 -10.05
CA SER A 21 5.05 -1.47 -9.12
C SER A 21 4.37 -0.11 -8.88
N ASP A 22 3.67 0.42 -9.88
CA ASP A 22 2.87 1.65 -9.74
C ASP A 22 1.62 1.41 -8.88
N ILE A 23 0.93 0.27 -9.07
CA ILE A 23 -0.22 -0.12 -8.25
C ILE A 23 0.19 -0.31 -6.79
N TRP A 24 1.35 -0.92 -6.55
CA TRP A 24 1.93 -1.00 -5.21
C TRP A 24 2.12 0.39 -4.59
N ALA A 25 2.82 1.28 -5.28
CA ALA A 25 3.09 2.63 -4.78
C ALA A 25 1.79 3.40 -4.50
N TYR A 26 0.78 3.25 -5.36
CA TYR A 26 -0.55 3.80 -5.15
C TYR A 26 -1.24 3.23 -3.89
N GLY A 27 -1.09 1.93 -3.62
CA GLY A 27 -1.55 1.30 -2.38
C GLY A 27 -0.94 1.91 -1.13
N ILE A 28 0.37 2.19 -1.15
CA ILE A 28 1.06 2.88 -0.05
C ILE A 28 0.50 4.30 0.14
N VAL A 29 0.27 5.03 -0.95
CA VAL A 29 -0.32 6.39 -0.87
C VAL A 29 -1.73 6.36 -0.31
N LEU A 30 -2.57 5.39 -0.69
CA LEU A 30 -3.89 5.24 -0.08
C LEU A 30 -3.79 4.91 1.41
N TRP A 31 -2.84 4.06 1.81
CA TRP A 31 -2.56 3.81 3.22
C TRP A 31 -2.18 5.11 3.94
N GLU A 32 -1.35 5.98 3.36
CA GLU A 32 -0.98 7.28 3.95
C GLU A 32 -2.17 8.21 4.14
N VAL A 33 -3.09 8.26 3.17
CA VAL A 33 -4.33 9.05 3.30
C VAL A 33 -5.14 8.58 4.50
N TYR A 34 -5.33 7.26 4.63
CA TYR A 34 -6.09 6.69 5.74
C TYR A 34 -5.36 6.71 7.07
N SER A 35 -4.04 6.69 7.08
CA SER A 35 -3.23 6.77 8.29
C SER A 35 -2.95 8.22 8.72
N LEU A 36 -3.60 9.20 8.09
CA LEU A 36 -3.44 10.63 8.36
C LEU A 36 -2.00 11.12 8.19
N GLY A 37 -1.33 10.62 7.16
CA GLY A 37 0.04 11.00 6.79
C GLY A 37 1.12 10.34 7.65
N HIS A 38 0.82 9.21 8.30
CA HIS A 38 1.87 8.43 8.96
C HIS A 38 2.91 7.93 7.95
N VAL A 39 4.10 7.61 8.45
CA VAL A 39 5.18 7.07 7.62
C VAL A 39 4.99 5.56 7.44
N PRO A 40 4.95 5.03 6.21
CA PRO A 40 4.85 3.60 5.97
C PRO A 40 6.08 2.88 6.52
N PHE A 41 5.88 1.72 7.16
CA PHE A 41 6.95 0.88 7.72
C PHE A 41 7.92 1.67 8.64
N PHE A 42 7.40 2.59 9.46
CA PHE A 42 8.23 3.51 10.26
C PHE A 42 9.20 2.78 11.21
N ASP A 43 8.85 1.57 11.62
CA ASP A 43 9.60 0.68 12.51
C ASP A 43 10.66 -0.17 11.78
N ILE A 44 10.66 -0.15 10.45
CA ILE A 44 11.58 -0.95 9.62
C ILE A 44 12.62 -0.02 8.97
N PRO A 45 13.93 -0.25 9.20
CA PRO A 45 14.99 0.45 8.48
C PRO A 45 14.94 0.16 6.98
N ASN A 46 15.20 1.17 6.14
CA ASN A 46 15.20 1.04 4.68
C ASN A 46 16.08 -0.13 4.17
N THR A 47 17.21 -0.40 4.83
CA THR A 47 18.13 -1.49 4.46
C THR A 47 17.56 -2.89 4.69
N LYS A 48 16.52 -3.03 5.52
CA LYS A 48 15.86 -4.29 5.86
C LYS A 48 14.46 -4.41 5.25
N LEU A 49 13.99 -3.37 4.54
CA LEU A 49 12.61 -3.30 4.09
C LEU A 49 12.29 -4.39 3.07
N SER A 50 13.16 -4.61 2.08
CA SER A 50 12.98 -5.66 1.06
C SER A 50 12.82 -7.05 1.71
N GLU A 51 13.73 -7.44 2.60
CA GLU A 51 13.65 -8.72 3.32
C GLU A 51 12.38 -8.84 4.17
N ALA A 52 11.98 -7.77 4.86
CA ALA A 52 10.78 -7.76 5.68
C ALA A 52 9.50 -7.91 4.85
N LEU A 53 9.43 -7.25 3.69
CA LEU A 53 8.31 -7.37 2.75
C LEU A 53 8.23 -8.79 2.19
N GLU A 54 9.33 -9.35 1.69
CA GLU A 54 9.38 -10.73 1.19
C GLU A 54 8.93 -11.75 2.24
N LYS A 55 9.37 -11.58 3.49
CA LYS A 55 8.94 -12.43 4.60
C LYS A 55 7.44 -12.30 4.86
N ALA A 56 6.89 -11.08 4.88
CA ALA A 56 5.47 -10.86 5.11
C ALA A 56 4.62 -11.54 4.03
N PHE A 57 5.00 -11.40 2.75
CA PHE A 57 4.29 -12.06 1.64
C PHE A 57 4.36 -13.58 1.73
N ARG A 58 5.54 -14.15 2.02
CA ARG A 58 5.70 -15.60 2.19
C ARG A 58 4.81 -16.17 3.30
N GLU A 59 4.55 -15.37 4.33
CA GLU A 59 3.69 -15.74 5.45
C GLU A 59 2.21 -15.38 5.21
N GLY A 60 1.85 -14.84 4.03
CA GLY A 60 0.49 -14.42 3.71
C GLY A 60 -0.02 -13.27 4.58
N ARG A 61 0.89 -12.46 5.15
CA ARG A 61 0.56 -11.36 6.05
C ARG A 61 0.57 -10.04 5.29
N CYS A 62 -0.35 -9.13 5.65
CA CYS A 62 -0.25 -7.75 5.21
C CYS A 62 1.02 -7.12 5.80
N PRO A 63 1.91 -6.55 4.97
CA PRO A 63 3.09 -5.86 5.48
C PRO A 63 2.73 -4.51 6.13
N LEU A 64 1.56 -3.92 5.81
CA LEU A 64 1.07 -2.67 6.37
C LEU A 64 -0.04 -2.90 7.39
N GLN A 65 -0.01 -2.12 8.47
CA GLN A 65 -1.09 -2.08 9.46
C GLN A 65 -2.07 -0.96 9.09
N PHE A 66 -3.27 -1.32 8.66
CA PHE A 66 -4.32 -0.35 8.34
C PHE A 66 -5.14 0.01 9.59
N PRO A 67 -5.52 1.28 9.78
CA PRO A 67 -6.50 1.65 10.81
C PRO A 67 -7.84 0.94 10.61
N ASP A 68 -8.56 0.64 11.69
CA ASP A 68 -9.82 -0.14 11.67
C ASP A 68 -10.91 0.47 10.77
N TYR A 69 -10.90 1.79 10.59
CA TYR A 69 -11.86 2.51 9.74
C TYR A 69 -11.50 2.49 8.26
N THR A 70 -10.33 1.93 7.90
CA THR A 70 -9.90 1.85 6.50
C THR A 70 -10.79 0.83 5.76
N PRO A 71 -11.46 1.20 4.66
CA PRO A 71 -12.30 0.27 3.92
C PRO A 71 -11.54 -0.99 3.52
N LYS A 72 -12.18 -2.16 3.63
CA LYS A 72 -11.57 -3.46 3.27
C LYS A 72 -10.99 -3.48 1.85
N ALA A 73 -11.58 -2.71 0.94
CA ALA A 73 -11.08 -2.57 -0.41
C ALA A 73 -9.68 -1.93 -0.46
N VAL A 74 -9.39 -0.93 0.38
CA VAL A 74 -8.07 -0.30 0.49
C VAL A 74 -7.07 -1.26 1.13
N GLN A 75 -7.49 -1.99 2.17
CA GLN A 75 -6.65 -3.00 2.82
C GLN A 75 -6.20 -4.10 1.84
N ARG A 76 -7.08 -4.46 0.89
CA ARG A 76 -6.78 -5.44 -0.17
C ARG A 76 -5.72 -4.95 -1.17
N ILE A 77 -5.57 -3.64 -1.37
CA ILE A 77 -4.52 -3.09 -2.24
C ILE A 77 -3.15 -3.28 -1.60
N GLY A 78 -3.02 -3.03 -0.29
CA GLY A 78 -1.79 -3.33 0.46
C GLY A 78 -1.48 -4.82 0.62
N LEU A 79 -2.39 -5.69 0.17
CA LEU A 79 -2.30 -7.15 0.17
C LEU A 79 -2.18 -7.74 -1.23
N ALA A 80 -2.24 -6.93 -2.29
CA ALA A 80 -2.29 -7.42 -3.65
C ALA A 80 -0.97 -8.13 -4.00
N GLU A 81 -0.98 -9.46 -3.94
CA GLU A 81 -0.02 -10.28 -4.66
C GLU A 81 -0.12 -9.96 -6.16
N GLU A 82 0.98 -10.18 -6.86
CA GLU A 82 1.25 -9.78 -8.24
C GLU A 82 0.18 -10.17 -9.31
N ALA A 83 -0.87 -10.92 -8.98
CA ALA A 83 -1.84 -11.49 -9.92
C ALA A 83 -3.20 -10.77 -10.02
N ASP A 84 -3.70 -10.12 -8.96
CA ASP A 84 -5.10 -9.64 -8.92
C ASP A 84 -5.30 -8.12 -9.10
N ALA A 85 -4.21 -7.40 -9.35
CA ALA A 85 -4.21 -5.94 -9.52
C ALA A 85 -5.08 -5.44 -10.70
N PHE A 86 -5.38 -6.32 -11.68
CA PHE A 86 -6.12 -5.98 -12.90
C PHE A 86 -7.63 -5.78 -12.68
N PHE A 87 -8.23 -6.42 -11.66
CA PHE A 87 -9.67 -6.28 -11.37
C PHE A 87 -10.04 -4.99 -10.63
N PHE A 88 -9.04 -4.26 -10.10
CA PHE A 88 -9.27 -3.19 -9.14
C PHE A 88 -9.66 -1.84 -9.75
N PHE A 89 -9.18 -1.54 -10.97
CA PHE A 89 -9.46 -0.26 -11.65
C PHE A 89 -10.91 -0.09 -12.08
N SER A 90 -11.72 -1.16 -12.15
CA SER A 90 -13.11 -1.05 -12.56
C SER A 90 -14.06 -0.60 -11.44
N SER A 91 -13.66 -0.71 -10.16
CA SER A 91 -14.60 -0.62 -9.03
C SER A 91 -14.39 0.58 -8.10
N ILE A 92 -13.25 1.27 -8.13
CA ILE A 92 -13.00 2.35 -7.15
C ILE A 92 -12.39 3.56 -7.86
N SER A 93 -13.26 4.51 -8.21
CA SER A 93 -12.79 5.84 -8.58
C SER A 93 -12.21 6.49 -7.33
N VAL A 94 -10.99 7.05 -7.42
CA VAL A 94 -10.33 7.85 -6.38
C VAL A 94 -11.30 8.86 -5.74
N CYS A 95 -12.24 9.38 -6.53
CA CYS A 95 -13.28 10.30 -6.09
C CYS A 95 -14.21 9.70 -5.02
N GLU A 96 -14.68 8.47 -5.17
CA GLU A 96 -15.56 7.83 -4.18
C GLU A 96 -14.81 7.55 -2.87
N LEU A 97 -13.51 7.26 -2.99
CA LEU A 97 -12.61 7.05 -1.87
C LEU A 97 -12.42 8.33 -1.04
N LEU A 98 -12.14 9.45 -1.71
CA LEU A 98 -12.00 10.77 -1.08
C LEU A 98 -13.32 11.29 -0.50
N ILE A 99 -14.45 11.03 -1.16
CA ILE A 99 -15.78 11.34 -0.63
C ILE A 99 -16.02 10.56 0.67
N ASN A 100 -15.80 9.24 0.69
CA ASN A 100 -15.96 8.45 1.91
C ASN A 100 -14.99 8.86 3.03
N PHE A 101 -13.77 9.30 2.70
CA PHE A 101 -12.82 9.84 3.67
C PHE A 101 -13.30 11.17 4.26
N SER A 102 -13.83 12.08 3.45
CA SER A 102 -14.40 13.36 3.92
C SER A 102 -15.59 13.22 4.87
N GLN A 103 -16.28 12.07 4.81
CA GLN A 103 -17.44 11.77 5.67
C GLN A 103 -17.02 11.16 7.02
N GLN A 104 -15.73 10.88 7.25
CA GLN A 104 -15.25 10.40 8.54
C GLN A 104 -15.23 11.54 9.57
N PRO A 105 -15.82 11.36 10.77
CA PRO A 105 -15.75 12.39 11.80
C PRO A 105 -14.30 12.57 12.23
N LEU A 106 -13.75 13.79 12.07
CA LEU A 106 -12.45 14.14 12.64
C LEU A 106 -12.52 13.92 14.16
N LYS A 107 -11.88 12.86 14.66
CA LYS A 107 -11.63 12.71 16.09
C LYS A 107 -10.62 13.79 16.49
N ARG A 108 -11.11 14.82 17.16
CA ARG A 108 -10.31 15.84 17.87
C ARG A 108 -9.55 15.23 19.03
#